data_AF-A0A554WXK6-F1
#
_entry.id   AF-A0A554WXK6-F1
#
_cell.length_a   1.000
_cell.length_b   1.000
_cell.length_c   1.000
_cell.angle_alpha   90.00
_cell.angle_beta   90.00
_cell.angle_gamma   90.00
#
_symmetry.space_group_name_H-M   'P 1'
#
loop_
_entity.id
_entity.type
_entity.pdbx_description
1 polymer ?
#
loop_
_entity_poly.entity_id
_entity_poly.type
_entity_poly.pdbx_seq_one_letter_code
_entity_poly.pdbx_strand_id
1 'polypeptide(L)'
;MDDRCKAGYGVFVCRVAVTNSGARRRFTEPPYQEISVPQLKGSKTEQCLKDAFAGESMANRRYLYFANKADVEGQNDVAALFRSTAEGETGHAHGHLEFLEQAGDPATGMPIGTTRQNLESAIAGETHEYTDMYPGMAKTAREEGFDEIADWFETLAKAERSHANRYAKALAELVD
;
A
#
# COMPACT_ATOMS: atom_id res chain seq x y z
N MET A 1 -4.86 9.47 -22.81
CA MET A 1 -4.43 10.73 -22.15
C MET A 1 -3.79 10.32 -20.84
N ASP A 2 -2.50 10.61 -20.72
CA ASP A 2 -1.59 10.21 -19.63
C ASP A 2 -1.73 11.20 -18.46
N ASP A 3 -2.34 10.76 -17.35
CA ASP A 3 -2.77 11.58 -16.21
C ASP A 3 -1.75 11.50 -15.05
N ARG A 4 -0.46 11.67 -15.35
CA ARG A 4 0.62 11.67 -14.33
C ARG A 4 0.73 13.02 -13.63
N CYS A 5 0.52 13.00 -12.31
CA CYS A 5 0.55 14.15 -11.41
C CYS A 5 1.96 14.77 -11.33
N LYS A 6 2.08 16.10 -11.53
CA LYS A 6 3.31 16.87 -11.30
C LYS A 6 3.11 17.82 -10.12
N ALA A 7 3.95 17.72 -9.08
CA ALA A 7 3.93 18.58 -7.90
C ALA A 7 4.84 19.80 -8.08
N GLY A 8 4.36 20.99 -7.71
CA GLY A 8 5.13 22.24 -7.65
C GLY A 8 5.11 22.84 -6.25
N TYR A 9 6.29 23.16 -5.71
CA TYR A 9 6.48 23.75 -4.38
C TYR A 9 6.34 25.28 -4.40
N GLY A 10 5.71 25.85 -3.37
CA GLY A 10 5.69 27.29 -3.09
C GLY A 10 5.89 27.58 -1.60
N VAL A 11 6.92 28.35 -1.29
CA VAL A 11 7.30 28.79 0.08
C VAL A 11 6.61 30.12 0.38
N PHE A 12 5.94 30.24 1.53
CA PHE A 12 5.39 31.51 2.03
C PHE A 12 6.27 32.11 3.13
N VAL A 13 6.66 33.38 2.97
CA VAL A 13 7.42 34.16 3.95
C VAL A 13 6.46 35.02 4.77
N CYS A 14 6.53 34.92 6.10
CA CYS A 14 5.73 35.72 7.02
C CYS A 14 6.44 37.06 7.32
N ARG A 15 5.73 38.19 7.17
CA ARG A 15 6.17 39.51 7.66
C ARG A 15 5.17 40.01 8.70
N VAL A 16 5.68 40.32 9.89
CA VAL A 16 4.92 40.97 10.98
C VAL A 16 5.02 42.49 10.81
N ALA A 17 3.89 43.19 10.90
CA ALA A 17 3.85 44.63 11.07
C ALA A 17 3.01 44.96 12.31
N VAL A 18 3.62 45.68 13.26
CA VAL A 18 2.96 46.24 14.45
C VAL A 18 2.63 47.70 14.16
N THR A 19 1.38 48.12 14.34
CA THR A 19 1.07 49.52 14.64
C THR A 19 -0.02 49.63 15.70
N ASN A 20 0.12 50.66 16.54
CA ASN A 20 -0.66 50.93 17.74
C ASN A 20 -1.57 52.15 17.47
N SER A 21 -2.89 52.01 17.49
CA SER A 21 -3.82 53.15 17.58
C SER A 21 -5.16 52.73 18.19
N GLY A 22 -5.51 53.39 19.30
CA GLY A 22 -6.64 53.06 20.16
C GLY A 22 -7.98 53.61 19.64
N ALA A 23 -8.67 52.85 18.80
CA ALA A 23 -10.08 53.04 18.51
C ALA A 23 -10.82 51.69 18.59
N ARG A 24 -11.70 51.53 19.60
CA ARG A 24 -12.56 50.33 19.70
C ARG A 24 -13.66 50.40 18.64
N ARG A 25 -13.34 49.98 17.41
CA ARG A 25 -14.36 49.54 16.45
C ARG A 25 -14.89 48.19 16.93
N ARG A 26 -16.21 48.02 16.94
CA ARG A 26 -16.83 46.71 17.14
C ARG A 26 -16.60 45.92 15.86
N PHE A 27 -15.48 45.18 15.80
CA PHE A 27 -15.21 44.24 14.72
C PHE A 27 -16.19 43.07 14.86
N THR A 28 -17.15 42.99 13.96
CA THR A 28 -17.85 41.72 13.72
C THR A 28 -16.87 40.83 12.96
N GLU A 29 -16.46 39.70 13.54
CA GLU A 29 -15.63 38.74 12.81
C GLU A 29 -16.38 38.26 11.55
N PRO A 30 -15.71 38.18 10.40
CA PRO A 30 -16.31 37.56 9.22
C PRO A 30 -16.68 36.11 9.56
N PRO A 31 -17.74 35.54 8.94
CA PRO A 31 -18.12 34.15 9.19
C PRO A 31 -16.92 33.24 8.88
N TYR A 32 -16.60 32.36 9.83
CA TYR A 32 -15.55 31.35 9.68
C TYR A 32 -15.92 30.48 8.48
N GLN A 33 -15.16 30.57 7.38
CA GLN A 33 -15.28 29.58 6.31
C GLN A 33 -14.68 28.28 6.84
N GLU A 34 -15.53 27.26 6.95
CA GLU A 34 -15.10 25.91 7.28
C GLU A 34 -14.15 25.43 6.18
N ILE A 35 -12.85 25.41 6.46
CA ILE A 35 -11.85 24.90 5.51
C ILE A 35 -12.01 23.38 5.50
N SER A 36 -12.64 22.83 4.45
CA SER A 36 -12.73 21.38 4.29
C SER A 36 -11.33 20.82 4.10
N VAL A 37 -10.82 20.07 5.08
CA VAL A 37 -9.53 19.38 4.96
C VAL A 37 -9.67 18.28 3.90
N PRO A 38 -8.79 18.23 2.88
CA PRO A 38 -8.86 17.21 1.84
C PRO A 38 -8.82 15.80 2.46
N GLN A 39 -9.76 14.94 2.07
CA GLN A 39 -9.80 13.53 2.49
C GLN A 39 -9.04 12.69 1.46
N LEU A 40 -8.15 11.81 1.94
CA LEU A 40 -7.42 10.92 1.05
C LEU A 40 -8.33 9.85 0.46
N LYS A 41 -9.18 9.23 1.30
CA LYS A 41 -10.09 8.17 0.87
C LYS A 41 -11.07 8.66 -0.20
N GLY A 42 -11.16 7.94 -1.31
CA GLY A 42 -11.93 8.26 -2.51
C GLY A 42 -11.25 9.24 -3.47
N SER A 43 -10.06 9.76 -3.16
CA SER A 43 -9.36 10.72 -4.02
C SER A 43 -8.55 10.03 -5.13
N LYS A 44 -8.23 10.77 -6.19
CA LYS A 44 -7.25 10.32 -7.19
C LYS A 44 -5.87 10.07 -6.57
N THR A 45 -5.51 10.82 -5.52
CA THR A 45 -4.24 10.66 -4.82
C THR A 45 -4.15 9.32 -4.09
N GLU A 46 -5.26 8.83 -3.52
CA GLU A 46 -5.31 7.47 -2.97
C GLU A 46 -4.99 6.44 -4.04
N GLN A 47 -5.60 6.54 -5.22
CA GLN A 47 -5.30 5.62 -6.31
C GLN A 47 -3.83 5.69 -6.73
N CYS A 48 -3.26 6.89 -6.86
CA CYS A 48 -1.84 7.05 -7.14
C CYS A 48 -0.94 6.37 -6.09
N LEU A 49 -1.30 6.44 -4.80
CA LEU A 49 -0.57 5.75 -3.74
C LEU A 49 -0.72 4.22 -3.83
N LYS A 50 -1.90 3.70 -4.15
CA LYS A 50 -2.11 2.26 -4.37
C LYS A 50 -1.29 1.74 -5.55
N ASP A 51 -1.30 2.48 -6.66
CA ASP A 51 -0.54 2.13 -7.85
C ASP A 51 0.98 2.18 -7.59
N ALA A 52 1.45 3.19 -6.86
CA ALA A 52 2.85 3.30 -6.45
C ALA A 52 3.25 2.16 -5.50
N PHE A 53 2.43 1.87 -4.47
CA PHE A 53 2.65 0.74 -3.57
C PHE A 53 2.76 -0.59 -4.32
N ALA A 54 1.86 -0.85 -5.27
CA ALA A 54 1.93 -2.05 -6.11
C ALA A 54 3.20 -2.07 -6.97
N GLY A 55 3.58 -0.92 -7.55
CA GLY A 55 4.80 -0.75 -8.33
C GLY A 55 6.07 -1.09 -7.55
N GLU A 56 6.23 -0.50 -6.36
CA GLU A 56 7.40 -0.72 -5.50
C GLU A 56 7.43 -2.14 -4.94
N SER A 57 6.27 -2.72 -4.62
CA SER A 57 6.15 -4.13 -4.19
C SER A 57 6.60 -5.10 -5.29
N MET A 58 6.20 -4.84 -6.55
CA MET A 58 6.67 -5.61 -7.71
C MET A 58 8.17 -5.40 -7.97
N ALA A 59 8.67 -4.17 -7.83
CA ALA A 59 10.10 -3.88 -8.01
C ALA A 59 10.95 -4.64 -7.00
N ASN A 60 10.60 -4.58 -5.71
CA ASN A 60 11.26 -5.33 -4.64
C ASN A 60 11.38 -6.83 -4.96
N ARG A 61 10.25 -7.49 -5.26
CA ARG A 61 10.24 -8.94 -5.47
C ARG A 61 10.99 -9.34 -6.74
N ARG A 62 10.93 -8.55 -7.80
CA ARG A 62 11.72 -8.78 -9.02
C ARG A 62 13.21 -8.62 -8.77
N TYR A 63 13.64 -7.57 -8.07
CA TYR A 63 15.06 -7.32 -7.83
C TYR A 63 15.70 -8.39 -6.94
N LEU A 64 14.98 -8.91 -5.93
CA LEU A 64 15.45 -10.08 -5.17
C LEU A 64 15.59 -11.32 -6.05
N TYR A 65 14.64 -11.56 -6.97
CA TYR A 65 14.74 -12.66 -7.92
C TYR A 65 15.92 -12.47 -8.90
N PHE A 66 16.15 -11.24 -9.38
CA PHE A 66 17.28 -10.91 -10.25
C PHE A 66 18.62 -11.06 -9.53
N ALA A 67 18.70 -10.71 -8.25
CA ALA A 67 19.89 -10.95 -7.44
C ALA A 67 20.24 -12.44 -7.39
N ASN A 68 19.25 -13.33 -7.23
CA ASN A 68 19.49 -14.78 -7.26
C ASN A 68 19.99 -15.25 -8.63
N LYS A 69 19.51 -14.66 -9.73
CA LYS A 69 20.03 -14.95 -11.07
C LYS A 69 21.48 -14.49 -11.22
N ALA A 70 21.80 -13.29 -10.76
CA ALA A 70 23.15 -12.74 -10.78
C ALA A 70 24.14 -13.58 -9.95
N ASP A 71 23.72 -14.11 -8.79
CA ASP A 71 24.53 -15.05 -8.00
C ASP A 71 24.88 -16.31 -8.81
N VAL A 72 23.89 -16.92 -9.47
CA VAL A 72 24.09 -18.13 -10.30
C VAL A 72 25.06 -17.84 -11.46
N GLU A 73 25.06 -16.61 -11.98
CA GLU A 73 25.96 -16.14 -13.04
C GLU A 73 27.34 -15.71 -12.52
N GLY A 74 27.57 -15.71 -11.20
CA GLY A 74 28.82 -15.28 -10.56
C GLY A 74 29.02 -13.76 -10.53
N GLN A 75 27.97 -12.98 -10.76
CA GLN A 75 28.00 -11.51 -10.80
C GLN A 75 27.74 -10.92 -9.40
N ASN A 76 28.67 -11.16 -8.47
CA ASN A 76 28.48 -10.85 -7.04
C ASN A 76 28.14 -9.37 -6.76
N ASP A 77 28.84 -8.43 -7.41
CA ASP A 77 28.61 -6.99 -7.20
C ASP A 77 27.23 -6.56 -7.70
N VAL A 78 26.78 -7.14 -8.83
CA VAL A 78 25.45 -6.88 -9.40
C VAL A 78 24.36 -7.48 -8.52
N ALA A 79 24.58 -8.67 -7.98
CA ALA A 79 23.65 -9.29 -7.04
C ALA A 79 23.51 -8.47 -5.75
N ALA A 80 24.62 -7.96 -5.22
CA ALA A 80 24.63 -7.06 -4.06
C ALA A 80 23.89 -5.75 -4.35
N LEU A 81 24.09 -5.17 -5.54
CA LEU A 81 23.35 -3.98 -5.97
C LEU A 81 21.85 -4.23 -6.01
N PHE A 82 21.39 -5.32 -6.65
CA PHE A 82 19.96 -5.65 -6.72
C PHE A 82 19.33 -5.84 -5.34
N ARG A 83 20.03 -6.49 -4.41
CA ARG A 83 19.55 -6.64 -3.02
C ARG A 83 19.41 -5.30 -2.33
N SER A 84 20.43 -4.45 -2.42
CA SER A 84 20.39 -3.11 -1.82
C SER A 84 19.28 -2.24 -2.42
N THR A 85 19.04 -2.32 -3.73
CA THR A 85 17.91 -1.63 -4.36
C THR A 85 16.58 -2.18 -3.85
N ALA A 86 16.43 -3.51 -3.74
CA ALA A 86 15.21 -4.11 -3.20
C ALA A 86 14.91 -3.66 -1.77
N GLU A 87 15.92 -3.53 -0.92
CA GLU A 87 15.77 -2.96 0.43
C GLU A 87 15.25 -1.52 0.37
N GLY A 88 15.76 -0.70 -0.56
CA GLY A 88 15.24 0.64 -0.84
C GLY A 88 13.75 0.63 -1.23
N GLU A 89 13.35 -0.26 -2.14
CA GLU A 89 11.94 -0.36 -2.56
C GLU A 89 11.02 -0.83 -1.45
N THR A 90 11.53 -1.59 -0.46
CA THR A 90 10.76 -1.90 0.76
C THR A 90 10.47 -0.62 1.55
N GLY A 91 11.46 0.26 1.68
CA GLY A 91 11.29 1.57 2.32
C GLY A 91 10.25 2.43 1.58
N HIS A 92 10.32 2.48 0.24
CA HIS A 92 9.34 3.22 -0.56
C HIS A 92 7.91 2.65 -0.40
N ALA A 93 7.75 1.33 -0.50
CA ALA A 93 6.46 0.67 -0.34
C ALA A 93 5.84 0.93 1.04
N HIS A 94 6.64 0.83 2.11
CA HIS A 94 6.18 1.14 3.47
C HIS A 94 5.79 2.62 3.63
N GLY A 95 6.57 3.55 3.06
CA GLY A 95 6.22 4.97 3.08
C GLY A 95 4.88 5.26 2.39
N HIS A 96 4.52 4.53 1.33
CA HIS A 96 3.18 4.62 0.74
C HIS A 96 2.09 4.08 1.66
N LEU A 97 2.33 2.96 2.35
CA LEU A 97 1.39 2.39 3.32
C LEU A 97 1.12 3.32 4.50
N GLU A 98 2.13 4.06 4.99
CA GLU A 98 1.95 5.06 6.05
C GLU A 98 0.91 6.13 5.66
N PHE A 99 0.92 6.60 4.42
CA PHE A 99 -0.13 7.51 3.93
C PHE A 99 -1.47 6.82 3.70
N LEU A 100 -1.45 5.56 3.26
CA LEU A 100 -2.67 4.78 3.02
C LEU A 100 -3.36 4.32 4.31
N GLU A 101 -2.68 4.31 5.45
CA GLU A 101 -3.25 3.88 6.74
C GLU A 101 -4.58 4.59 7.06
N GLN A 102 -4.65 5.90 6.80
CA GLN A 102 -5.87 6.70 6.99
C GLN A 102 -6.99 6.42 5.96
N ALA A 103 -6.68 5.73 4.85
CA ALA A 103 -7.66 5.35 3.82
C ALA A 103 -8.09 3.88 3.92
N GLY A 104 -7.16 3.01 4.33
CA GLY A 104 -7.32 1.56 4.45
C GLY A 104 -6.29 0.79 3.61
N ASP A 105 -6.29 -0.53 3.82
CA ASP A 105 -5.45 -1.49 3.13
C ASP A 105 -5.69 -1.43 1.61
N PRO A 106 -4.64 -1.25 0.79
CA PRO A 106 -4.78 -1.18 -0.66
C PRO A 106 -5.34 -2.47 -1.28
N ALA A 107 -5.15 -3.63 -0.65
CA ALA A 107 -5.60 -4.93 -1.16
C ALA A 107 -7.05 -5.24 -0.78
N THR A 108 -7.46 -4.92 0.45
CA THR A 108 -8.78 -5.33 1.00
C THR A 108 -9.74 -4.17 1.24
N GLY A 109 -9.24 -2.94 1.34
CA GLY A 109 -9.99 -1.76 1.74
C GLY A 109 -10.33 -1.70 3.24
N MET A 110 -9.90 -2.69 4.04
CA MET A 110 -10.10 -2.73 5.49
C MET A 110 -9.16 -1.76 6.21
N PRO A 111 -9.40 -1.38 7.47
CA PRO A 111 -8.49 -0.50 8.20
C PRO A 111 -7.09 -1.11 8.36
N ILE A 112 -6.07 -0.28 8.21
CA ILE A 112 -4.72 -0.56 8.73
C ILE A 112 -4.60 0.15 10.08
N GLY A 113 -3.94 -0.48 11.05
CA GLY A 113 -3.63 0.15 12.32
C GLY A 113 -3.23 -0.84 13.40
N THR A 114 -4.13 -1.07 14.36
CA THR A 114 -3.90 -2.01 15.47
C THR A 114 -3.62 -3.42 14.94
N THR A 115 -2.88 -4.22 15.72
CA THR A 115 -2.63 -5.63 15.40
C THR A 115 -3.94 -6.39 15.12
N ARG A 116 -5.01 -6.08 15.85
CA ARG A 116 -6.35 -6.64 15.62
C ARG A 116 -6.87 -6.32 14.22
N GLN A 117 -6.85 -5.04 13.82
CA GLN A 117 -7.29 -4.59 12.49
C GLN A 117 -6.44 -5.21 11.37
N ASN A 118 -5.12 -5.28 11.58
CA ASN A 118 -4.21 -5.85 10.58
C ASN A 118 -4.46 -7.37 10.40
N LEU A 119 -4.75 -8.09 11.49
CA LEU A 119 -5.13 -9.51 11.42
C LEU A 119 -6.48 -9.69 10.70
N GLU A 120 -7.45 -8.84 10.97
CA GLU A 120 -8.75 -8.87 10.27
C GLU A 120 -8.58 -8.61 8.77
N SER A 121 -7.75 -7.63 8.38
CA SER A 121 -7.43 -7.37 6.97
C SER A 121 -6.73 -8.57 6.33
N ALA A 122 -5.72 -9.14 6.98
CA ALA A 122 -5.00 -10.30 6.47
C ALA A 122 -5.94 -11.51 6.27
N ILE A 123 -6.83 -11.79 7.23
CA ILE A 123 -7.82 -12.88 7.10
C ILE A 123 -8.72 -12.65 5.88
N ALA A 124 -9.18 -11.41 5.67
CA ALA A 124 -10.04 -11.09 4.53
C ALA A 124 -9.31 -11.27 3.19
N GLY A 125 -8.07 -10.78 3.08
CA GLY A 125 -7.23 -10.95 1.91
C GLY A 125 -7.00 -12.43 1.59
N GLU A 126 -6.44 -13.17 2.53
CA GLU A 126 -6.16 -14.61 2.39
C GLU A 126 -7.44 -15.40 2.05
N THR A 127 -8.58 -15.04 2.65
CA THR A 127 -9.87 -15.67 2.35
C THR A 127 -10.31 -15.43 0.92
N HIS A 128 -10.21 -14.19 0.43
CA HIS A 128 -10.49 -13.91 -0.97
C HIS A 128 -9.58 -14.71 -1.90
N GLU A 129 -8.29 -14.80 -1.57
CA GLU A 129 -7.32 -15.53 -2.37
C GLU A 129 -7.67 -17.02 -2.55
N TYR A 130 -7.96 -17.75 -1.46
CA TYR A 130 -8.26 -19.17 -1.57
C TYR A 130 -9.69 -19.51 -1.98
N THR A 131 -10.66 -18.60 -1.81
CA THR A 131 -12.07 -18.88 -2.13
C THR A 131 -12.46 -18.45 -3.54
N ASP A 132 -11.78 -17.45 -4.11
CA ASP A 132 -12.19 -16.82 -5.37
C ASP A 132 -11.00 -16.66 -6.33
N MET A 133 -9.97 -15.89 -5.93
CA MET A 133 -8.89 -15.50 -6.84
C MET A 133 -8.12 -16.68 -7.43
N TYR A 134 -7.49 -17.52 -6.59
CA TYR A 134 -6.71 -18.65 -7.09
C TYR A 134 -7.56 -19.74 -7.76
N PRO A 135 -8.75 -20.11 -7.25
CA PRO A 135 -9.65 -21.01 -7.99
C PRO A 135 -10.02 -20.49 -9.39
N GLY A 136 -10.30 -19.19 -9.52
CA GLY A 136 -10.57 -18.55 -10.81
C GLY A 136 -9.35 -18.59 -11.73
N MET A 137 -8.17 -18.25 -11.23
CA MET A 137 -6.90 -18.29 -11.98
C MET A 137 -6.54 -19.71 -12.44
N ALA A 138 -6.71 -20.72 -11.57
CA ALA A 138 -6.48 -22.12 -11.90
C ALA A 138 -7.40 -22.59 -13.03
N LYS A 139 -8.68 -22.23 -12.96
CA LYS A 139 -9.65 -22.54 -14.02
C LYS A 139 -9.22 -21.92 -15.36
N THR A 140 -8.89 -20.62 -15.38
CA THR A 140 -8.41 -19.95 -16.59
C THR A 140 -7.17 -20.63 -17.17
N ALA A 141 -6.17 -20.93 -16.31
CA ALA A 141 -4.96 -21.62 -16.74
C ALA A 141 -5.25 -23.00 -17.36
N ARG A 142 -6.19 -23.76 -16.77
CA ARG A 142 -6.62 -25.07 -17.30
C ARG A 142 -7.34 -24.93 -18.65
N GLU A 143 -8.21 -23.93 -18.79
CA GLU A 143 -8.93 -23.65 -20.04
C GLU A 143 -8.00 -23.25 -21.19
N GLU A 144 -6.89 -22.58 -20.87
CA GLU A 144 -5.85 -22.17 -21.83
C GLU A 144 -4.78 -23.26 -22.08
N GLY A 145 -4.85 -24.39 -21.38
CA GLY A 145 -3.93 -25.53 -21.54
C GLY A 145 -2.62 -25.43 -20.75
N PHE A 146 -2.55 -24.56 -19.74
CA PHE A 146 -1.41 -24.42 -18.83
C PHE A 146 -1.60 -25.25 -17.56
N ASP A 147 -1.65 -26.57 -17.69
CA ASP A 147 -1.98 -27.48 -16.58
C ASP A 147 -1.03 -27.35 -15.37
N GLU A 148 0.28 -27.21 -15.60
CA GLU A 148 1.25 -27.05 -14.51
C GLU A 148 1.02 -25.75 -13.72
N ILE A 149 0.60 -24.68 -14.41
CA ILE A 149 0.30 -23.38 -13.77
C ILE A 149 -1.04 -23.48 -13.01
N ALA A 150 -2.03 -24.20 -13.56
CA ALA A 150 -3.28 -24.45 -12.88
C ALA A 150 -3.06 -25.21 -11.56
N ASP A 151 -2.28 -26.29 -11.60
CA ASP A 151 -1.94 -27.08 -10.40
C ASP A 151 -1.13 -26.26 -9.38
N TRP A 152 -0.30 -25.34 -9.87
CA TRP A 152 0.39 -24.38 -9.01
C TRP A 152 -0.58 -23.43 -8.30
N PHE A 153 -1.53 -22.81 -9.01
CA PHE A 153 -2.55 -21.97 -8.40
C PHE A 153 -3.44 -22.74 -7.40
N GLU A 154 -3.81 -23.99 -7.69
CA GLU A 154 -4.54 -24.85 -6.76
C GLU A 154 -3.72 -25.16 -5.48
N THR A 155 -2.40 -25.23 -5.61
CA THR A 155 -1.50 -25.42 -4.48
C THR A 155 -1.41 -24.14 -3.63
N LEU A 156 -1.34 -22.97 -4.24
CA LEU A 156 -1.38 -21.68 -3.55
C LEU A 156 -2.69 -21.49 -2.78
N ALA A 157 -3.84 -21.81 -3.38
CA ALA A 157 -5.13 -21.76 -2.69
C ALA A 157 -5.13 -22.58 -1.37
N LYS A 158 -4.46 -23.73 -1.33
CA LYS A 158 -4.33 -24.53 -0.09
C LYS A 158 -3.43 -23.85 0.93
N ALA A 159 -2.37 -23.18 0.49
CA ALA A 159 -1.49 -22.41 1.36
C ALA A 159 -2.21 -21.21 1.99
N GLU A 160 -2.94 -20.42 1.19
CA GLU A 160 -3.63 -19.23 1.70
C GLU A 160 -4.78 -19.59 2.65
N ARG A 161 -5.46 -20.72 2.41
CA ARG A 161 -6.39 -21.29 3.41
C ARG A 161 -5.69 -21.57 4.75
N SER A 162 -4.45 -22.06 4.72
CA SER A 162 -3.65 -22.27 5.94
C SER A 162 -3.30 -20.95 6.61
N HIS A 163 -2.90 -19.92 5.85
CA HIS A 163 -2.63 -18.58 6.37
C HIS A 163 -3.85 -17.95 7.03
N ALA A 164 -5.00 -17.94 6.35
CA ALA A 164 -6.27 -17.45 6.90
C ALA A 164 -6.60 -18.11 8.24
N ASN A 165 -6.47 -19.45 8.34
CA ASN A 165 -6.71 -20.19 9.58
C ASN A 165 -5.73 -19.81 10.70
N ARG A 166 -4.44 -19.60 10.37
CA ARG A 166 -3.41 -19.19 11.34
C ARG A 166 -3.66 -17.78 11.86
N TYR A 167 -4.02 -16.83 11.00
CA TYR A 167 -4.38 -15.48 11.41
C TYR A 167 -5.67 -15.45 12.22
N ALA A 168 -6.70 -16.22 11.83
CA ALA A 168 -7.94 -16.33 12.61
C ALA A 168 -7.69 -16.87 14.02
N LYS A 169 -6.81 -17.89 14.15
CA LYS A 169 -6.38 -18.38 15.46
C LYS A 169 -5.64 -17.31 16.27
N ALA A 170 -4.68 -16.62 15.65
CA ALA A 170 -3.94 -15.54 16.31
C ALA A 170 -4.85 -14.40 16.78
N LEU A 171 -5.86 -14.03 15.98
CA LEU A 171 -6.86 -13.03 16.31
C LEU A 171 -7.72 -13.42 17.53
N ALA A 172 -8.09 -14.70 17.62
CA ALA A 172 -8.87 -15.24 18.75
C ALA A 172 -8.06 -15.31 20.05
N GLU A 173 -6.74 -15.46 19.96
CA GLU A 173 -5.81 -15.52 21.10
C GLU A 173 -5.19 -14.15 21.45
N LEU A 174 -5.44 -13.12 20.64
CA LEU A 174 -4.87 -11.78 20.82
C LEU A 174 -5.37 -11.13 22.11
N VAL A 175 -4.42 -10.70 22.95
CA VAL A 175 -4.69 -9.92 24.17
C VAL A 175 -4.77 -8.43 23.80
N ASP A 176 -5.82 -7.76 24.24
CA ASP A 176 -6.03 -6.31 24.09
C ASP A 176 -5.38 -5.50 25.22
#